data_AF-A0A7X8WEJ5-F1
#
_entry.id   AF-A0A7X8WEJ5-F1
#
_cell.length_a   1.000
_cell.length_b   1.000
_cell.length_c   1.000
_cell.angle_alpha   90.00
_cell.angle_beta   90.00
_cell.angle_gamma   90.00
#
_symmetry.space_group_name_H-M   'P 1'
#
loop_
_entity.id
_entity.type
_entity.pdbx_description
1 polymer ?
#
loop_
_entity_poly.entity_id
_entity_poly.type
_entity_poly.pdbx_seq_one_letter_code
_entity_poly.pdbx_strand_id
1 'polypeptide(L)'
;MRLKSVVFICLFLFVSCDHNPLVERVVHVSIGEVHPWEEASHLPLWYTLVYTTKNGNRKMHLSGGVRQATVVIDRFGACAICAYPLGTLAPLGGFVRTGGSDRVVLTRKDGLLAKLLVEGNLLNPEAIASLDMDLLSALVGEAVNLDSSALLVDLLAGVTPTQSLQRLERVRYLLGGVPPGHWVCEHPSRSSFWIHFGEEIPLLLDHGATRWLSRERSLILTLVVDSATKMVFSALADAPRW
;
A
#
# COMPACT_ATOMS: atom_id res chain seq x y z
N MET A 1 -35.82 42.43 20.45
CA MET A 1 -34.67 41.73 21.07
C MET A 1 -34.57 40.23 20.76
N ARG A 2 -35.67 39.49 20.55
CA ARG A 2 -35.63 38.02 20.35
C ARG A 2 -35.01 37.54 19.02
N LEU A 3 -35.06 38.36 17.96
CA LEU A 3 -34.54 37.98 16.63
C LEU A 3 -33.01 37.94 16.57
N LYS A 4 -32.31 38.81 17.32
CA LYS A 4 -30.84 38.86 17.35
C LYS A 4 -30.23 37.66 18.10
N SER A 5 -30.92 37.14 19.10
CA SER A 5 -30.49 35.95 19.85
C SER A 5 -30.62 34.66 19.03
N VAL A 6 -31.63 34.56 18.16
CA VAL A 6 -31.82 33.38 17.28
C VAL A 6 -30.73 33.32 16.20
N VAL A 7 -30.35 34.47 15.61
CA VAL A 7 -29.27 34.53 14.61
C VAL A 7 -27.92 34.15 15.21
N PHE A 8 -27.65 34.53 16.47
CA PHE A 8 -26.39 34.19 17.14
C PHE A 8 -26.30 32.70 17.49
N ILE A 9 -27.41 32.08 17.90
CA ILE A 9 -27.48 30.63 18.18
C ILE A 9 -27.37 29.82 16.88
N CYS A 10 -27.99 30.27 15.79
CA CYS A 10 -27.81 29.66 14.47
C CYS A 10 -26.37 29.77 13.96
N LEU A 11 -25.65 30.87 14.25
CA LEU A 11 -24.24 31.02 13.86
C LEU A 11 -23.32 30.03 14.60
N PHE A 12 -23.61 29.73 15.87
CA PHE A 12 -22.86 28.74 16.66
C PHE A 12 -23.12 27.28 16.25
N LEU A 13 -24.27 26.99 15.63
CA LEU A 13 -24.60 25.65 15.11
C LEU A 13 -23.88 25.31 13.79
N PHE A 14 -23.21 26.28 13.15
CA PHE A 14 -22.38 26.05 11.95
C PHE A 14 -20.89 25.87 12.24
N VAL A 15 -20.45 26.00 13.50
CA VAL A 15 -19.09 25.63 13.89
C VAL A 15 -19.10 24.13 14.15
N SER A 16 -18.97 23.37 13.07
CA SER A 16 -18.83 21.91 13.08
C SER A 16 -17.71 21.51 14.04
N CYS A 17 -18.08 21.01 15.22
CA CYS A 17 -17.23 20.24 16.11
C CYS A 17 -16.90 18.92 15.42
N ASP A 18 -15.64 18.71 15.02
CA ASP A 18 -15.07 17.36 15.02
C ASP A 18 -13.54 17.34 14.90
N HIS A 19 -12.91 18.44 14.47
CA HIS A 19 -11.45 18.52 14.45
C HIS A 19 -10.92 19.15 15.73
N ASN A 20 -10.19 18.37 16.52
CA ASN A 20 -9.46 18.89 17.68
C ASN A 20 -7.99 19.11 17.31
N PRO A 21 -7.58 20.37 17.00
CA PRO A 21 -6.23 20.65 16.50
C PRO A 21 -5.13 20.37 17.53
N LEU A 22 -5.47 20.16 18.81
CA LEU A 22 -4.51 19.81 19.86
C LEU A 22 -4.08 18.34 19.81
N VAL A 23 -4.92 17.45 19.27
CA VAL A 23 -4.66 15.99 19.25
C VAL A 23 -4.58 15.44 17.83
N GLU A 24 -5.11 16.15 16.85
CA GLU A 24 -5.08 15.78 15.44
C GLU A 24 -4.27 16.78 14.61
N ARG A 25 -3.86 16.33 13.42
CA ARG A 25 -3.30 17.20 12.39
C ARG A 25 -3.72 16.74 11.00
N VAL A 26 -3.72 17.69 10.08
CA VAL A 26 -4.08 17.49 8.68
C VAL A 26 -2.84 17.17 7.88
N VAL A 27 -2.89 16.14 7.04
CA VAL A 27 -1.80 15.73 6.15
C VAL A 27 -2.30 15.62 4.73
N HIS A 28 -1.55 16.21 3.80
CA HIS A 28 -1.78 16.11 2.37
C HIS A 28 -1.00 14.93 1.80
N VAL A 29 -1.74 13.97 1.23
CA VAL A 29 -1.22 12.74 0.65
C VAL A 29 -1.28 12.87 -0.87
N SER A 30 -0.19 12.52 -1.54
CA SER A 30 -0.16 12.43 -3.00
C SER A 30 0.42 11.10 -3.47
N ILE A 31 -0.18 10.48 -4.47
CA ILE A 31 0.35 9.29 -5.15
C ILE A 31 1.45 9.74 -6.11
N GLY A 32 2.69 9.31 -5.87
CA GLY A 32 3.87 9.81 -6.58
C GLY A 32 4.19 9.11 -7.90
N GLU A 33 3.56 7.96 -8.18
CA GLU A 33 3.93 7.10 -9.30
C GLU A 33 2.70 6.60 -10.06
N VAL A 34 2.84 6.42 -11.39
CA VAL A 34 1.82 5.84 -12.25
C VAL A 34 1.85 4.31 -12.14
N HIS A 35 0.70 3.65 -12.04
CA HIS A 35 0.68 2.19 -11.99
C HIS A 35 0.92 1.61 -13.39
N PRO A 36 1.72 0.54 -13.58
CA PRO A 36 1.99 -0.02 -14.91
C PRO A 36 0.72 -0.40 -15.68
N TRP A 37 -0.32 -0.83 -14.97
CA TRP A 37 -1.60 -1.13 -15.59
C TRP A 37 -2.37 0.11 -16.04
N GLU A 38 -2.17 1.30 -15.47
CA GLU A 38 -2.72 2.54 -16.01
C GLU A 38 -2.10 2.83 -17.38
N GLU A 39 -0.79 2.60 -17.52
CA GLU A 39 -0.08 2.79 -18.80
C GLU A 39 -0.54 1.77 -19.85
N ALA A 40 -0.60 0.49 -19.47
CA ALA A 40 -1.04 -0.58 -20.38
C ALA A 40 -2.52 -0.49 -20.75
N SER A 41 -3.34 0.08 -19.88
CA SER A 41 -4.78 0.21 -20.07
C SER A 41 -5.23 1.55 -20.63
N HIS A 42 -4.40 2.58 -20.52
CA HIS A 42 -4.81 3.97 -20.74
C HIS A 42 -6.06 4.37 -19.93
N LEU A 43 -6.36 3.65 -18.85
CA LEU A 43 -7.49 3.90 -17.97
C LEU A 43 -6.94 4.19 -16.56
N PRO A 44 -7.45 5.24 -15.90
CA PRO A 44 -7.00 5.56 -14.56
C PRO A 44 -7.51 4.52 -13.55
N LEU A 45 -6.67 4.14 -12.59
CA LEU A 45 -7.09 3.26 -11.51
C LEU A 45 -7.68 4.06 -10.35
N TRP A 46 -8.69 3.49 -9.70
CA TRP A 46 -9.10 3.92 -8.38
C TRP A 46 -8.20 3.29 -7.30
N TYR A 47 -8.12 3.94 -6.15
CA TYR A 47 -7.27 3.51 -5.03
C TYR A 47 -8.07 3.42 -3.73
N THR A 48 -7.69 2.49 -2.86
CA THR A 48 -8.09 2.51 -1.46
C THR A 48 -6.92 3.02 -0.64
N LEU A 49 -7.06 4.22 -0.09
CA LEU A 49 -6.11 4.76 0.87
C LEU A 49 -6.40 4.15 2.25
N VAL A 50 -5.37 3.65 2.91
CA VAL A 50 -5.44 3.09 4.27
C VAL A 50 -4.33 3.71 5.09
N TYR A 51 -4.64 4.16 6.30
CA TYR A 51 -3.64 4.78 7.17
C TYR A 51 -3.85 4.43 8.63
N THR A 52 -2.76 4.42 9.39
CA THR A 52 -2.77 4.07 10.81
C THR A 52 -3.27 5.24 11.66
N THR A 53 -4.03 4.91 12.70
CA THR A 53 -4.46 5.81 13.79
C THR A 53 -4.36 5.06 15.11
N LYS A 54 -4.41 5.78 16.24
CA LYS A 54 -4.44 5.16 17.58
C LYS A 54 -5.58 4.18 17.79
N ASN A 55 -6.71 4.38 17.09
CA ASN A 55 -7.90 3.54 17.19
C ASN A 55 -7.99 2.48 16.07
N GLY A 56 -6.84 2.11 15.49
CA GLY A 56 -6.76 1.19 14.37
C GLY A 56 -6.66 1.89 13.01
N ASN A 57 -6.99 1.19 11.94
CA ASN A 57 -6.79 1.70 10.58
C ASN A 57 -8.03 2.41 10.04
N ARG A 58 -7.83 3.55 9.39
CA ARG A 58 -8.87 4.23 8.61
C ARG A 58 -8.70 3.95 7.13
N LYS A 59 -9.81 3.98 6.38
CA LYS A 59 -9.85 3.73 4.94
C LYS A 59 -10.58 4.86 4.23
N MET A 60 -10.12 5.21 3.03
CA MET A 60 -10.74 6.20 2.16
C MET A 60 -10.65 5.71 0.71
N HIS A 61 -11.75 5.82 -0.04
CA HIS A 61 -11.76 5.53 -1.47
C HIS A 61 -11.34 6.77 -2.26
N LEU A 62 -10.45 6.59 -3.24
CA LEU A 62 -10.06 7.59 -4.21
C LEU A 62 -10.53 7.12 -5.59
N SER A 63 -11.41 7.89 -6.22
CA SER A 63 -11.93 7.58 -7.55
C SER A 63 -10.83 7.60 -8.62
N GLY A 64 -11.10 6.96 -9.76
CA GLY A 64 -10.17 6.93 -10.89
C GLY A 64 -9.66 8.33 -11.26
N GLY A 65 -8.34 8.49 -11.29
CA GLY A 65 -7.65 9.74 -11.67
C GLY A 65 -7.42 10.69 -10.50
N VAL A 66 -7.98 10.42 -9.32
CA VAL A 66 -7.71 11.18 -8.10
C VAL A 66 -6.37 10.74 -7.51
N ARG A 67 -5.38 11.63 -7.55
CA ARG A 67 -3.99 11.37 -7.08
C ARG A 67 -3.65 12.04 -5.75
N GLN A 68 -4.55 12.84 -5.20
CA GLN A 68 -4.31 13.63 -4.00
C GLN A 68 -5.48 13.49 -3.04
N ALA A 69 -5.18 13.43 -1.76
CA ALA A 69 -6.15 13.34 -0.69
C ALA A 69 -5.66 14.11 0.53
N THR A 70 -6.59 14.48 1.40
CA THR A 70 -6.26 15.06 2.70
C THR A 70 -6.79 14.12 3.77
N VAL A 71 -5.94 13.74 4.71
CA VAL A 71 -6.27 12.86 5.83
C VAL A 71 -6.03 13.57 7.14
N VAL A 72 -6.79 13.17 8.16
CA VAL A 72 -6.60 13.63 9.54
C VAL A 72 -6.00 12.48 10.32
N ILE A 73 -4.86 12.74 10.96
CA ILE A 73 -4.08 11.76 11.73
C ILE A 73 -3.80 12.27 13.14
N ASP A 74 -3.39 11.38 14.03
CA ASP A 74 -2.92 11.71 15.36
C ASP A 74 -1.67 12.62 15.30
N ARG A 75 -1.66 13.71 16.07
CA ARG A 75 -0.58 14.71 16.07
C ARG A 75 0.74 14.18 16.62
N PHE A 76 0.68 13.32 17.63
CA PHE A 76 1.84 12.90 18.43
C PHE A 76 2.39 11.51 18.07
N GLY A 77 1.89 10.88 17.01
CA GLY A 77 2.32 9.56 16.58
C GLY A 77 2.84 9.56 15.15
N ALA A 78 3.69 8.58 14.87
CA ALA A 78 4.01 8.21 13.50
C ALA A 78 2.78 7.60 12.82
N CYS A 79 2.66 7.83 11.52
CA CYS A 79 1.58 7.29 10.71
C CYS A 79 2.15 6.65 9.44
N ALA A 80 1.75 5.40 9.18
CA ALA A 80 2.00 4.70 7.93
C ALA A 80 0.76 4.81 7.05
N ILE A 81 0.97 5.09 5.77
CA ILE A 81 -0.09 5.34 4.79
C ILE A 81 0.17 4.47 3.56
N CYS A 82 -0.86 3.75 3.11
CA CYS A 82 -0.86 2.94 1.89
C CYS A 82 -1.95 3.40 0.94
N ALA A 83 -1.66 3.43 -0.36
CA ALA A 83 -2.66 3.48 -1.42
C ALA A 83 -2.64 2.15 -2.18
N TYR A 84 -3.70 1.36 -2.05
CA TYR A 84 -3.89 0.09 -2.75
C TYR A 84 -4.61 0.34 -4.08
N PRO A 85 -3.93 0.19 -5.24
CA PRO A 85 -4.62 0.26 -6.52
C PRO A 85 -5.63 -0.88 -6.61
N LEU A 86 -6.85 -0.57 -7.07
CA LEU A 86 -7.98 -1.52 -7.12
C LEU A 86 -8.21 -2.27 -5.80
N GLY A 87 -7.84 -1.65 -4.67
CA GLY A 87 -8.05 -2.13 -3.32
C GLY A 87 -7.20 -3.33 -2.89
N THR A 88 -6.53 -4.04 -3.79
CA THR A 88 -5.85 -5.32 -3.49
C THR A 88 -4.48 -5.51 -4.16
N LEU A 89 -4.11 -4.64 -5.10
CA LEU A 89 -2.79 -4.70 -5.75
C LEU A 89 -1.68 -4.25 -4.80
N ALA A 90 -0.43 -4.48 -5.21
CA ALA A 90 0.73 -4.02 -4.47
C ALA A 90 0.61 -2.51 -4.15
N PRO A 91 0.64 -2.11 -2.86
CA PRO A 91 0.37 -0.73 -2.49
C PRO A 91 1.55 0.19 -2.78
N LEU A 92 1.26 1.46 -2.99
CA LEU A 92 2.22 2.53 -2.75
C LEU A 92 2.15 2.94 -1.29
N GLY A 93 3.27 3.27 -0.67
CA GLY A 93 3.40 3.55 0.75
C GLY A 93 4.12 4.85 1.04
N GLY A 94 3.93 5.37 2.24
CA GLY A 94 4.67 6.52 2.75
C GLY A 94 4.45 6.70 4.24
N PHE A 95 5.33 7.50 4.85
CA PHE A 95 5.38 7.68 6.30
C PHE A 95 5.26 9.13 6.67
N VAL A 96 4.68 9.35 7.85
CA VAL A 96 4.45 10.67 8.41
C VAL A 96 4.97 10.66 9.84
N ARG A 97 5.97 11.50 10.12
CA ARG A 97 6.67 11.58 11.41
C ARG A 97 6.06 12.63 12.34
N THR A 98 6.11 12.40 13.65
CA THR A 98 5.72 13.39 14.65
C THR A 98 6.48 14.70 14.46
N GLY A 99 5.77 15.82 14.34
CA GLY A 99 6.37 17.15 14.11
C GLY A 99 7.03 17.36 12.74
N GLY A 100 6.92 16.40 11.80
CA GLY A 100 7.42 16.54 10.44
C GLY A 100 6.45 17.23 9.49
N SER A 101 6.83 17.23 8.20
CA SER A 101 6.02 17.75 7.10
C SER A 101 4.59 17.21 7.12
N ASP A 102 3.63 18.09 6.87
CA ASP A 102 2.22 17.74 6.66
C ASP A 102 1.93 17.32 5.20
N ARG A 103 2.98 16.94 4.46
CA ARG A 103 2.91 16.42 3.09
C ARG A 103 3.67 15.12 2.99
N VAL A 104 3.06 14.14 2.32
CA VAL A 104 3.64 12.82 2.08
C VAL A 104 3.36 12.38 0.64
N VAL A 105 4.41 11.89 -0.01
CA VAL A 105 4.33 11.30 -1.35
C VAL A 105 4.39 9.79 -1.19
N LEU A 106 3.39 9.09 -1.70
CA LEU A 106 3.34 7.63 -1.66
C LEU A 106 4.13 7.04 -2.82
N THR A 107 5.04 6.13 -2.52
CA THR A 107 5.97 5.50 -3.47
C THR A 107 5.88 3.98 -3.39
N ARG A 108 6.27 3.27 -4.45
CA ARG A 108 6.32 1.79 -4.42
C ARG A 108 7.41 1.28 -3.48
N LYS A 109 8.53 2.01 -3.36
CA LYS A 109 9.65 1.68 -2.48
C LYS A 109 9.18 1.43 -1.05
N ASP A 110 8.35 2.33 -0.53
CA ASP A 110 7.85 2.27 0.85
C ASP A 110 6.56 1.43 0.99
N GLY A 111 6.00 0.95 -0.12
CA GLY A 111 4.69 0.27 -0.18
C GLY A 111 4.58 -0.97 0.71
N LEU A 112 5.54 -1.89 0.58
CA LEU A 112 5.53 -3.14 1.34
C LEU A 112 5.75 -2.92 2.84
N LEU A 113 6.64 -1.99 3.21
CA LEU A 113 6.87 -1.64 4.61
C LEU A 113 5.65 -0.93 5.20
N ALA A 114 5.04 0.02 4.49
CA ALA A 114 3.83 0.68 4.94
C ALA A 114 2.67 -0.31 5.12
N LYS A 115 2.52 -1.28 4.21
CA LYS A 115 1.55 -2.37 4.34
C LYS A 115 1.76 -3.15 5.64
N LEU A 116 3.01 -3.54 5.91
CA LEU A 116 3.36 -4.28 7.12
C LEU A 116 2.97 -3.50 8.39
N LEU A 117 3.24 -2.20 8.42
CA LEU A 117 2.92 -1.35 9.57
C LEU A 117 1.41 -1.11 9.72
N VAL A 118 0.68 -1.00 8.61
CA VAL A 118 -0.78 -0.96 8.61
C VAL A 118 -1.35 -2.27 9.21
N GLU A 119 -0.81 -3.43 8.84
CA GLU A 119 -1.22 -4.72 9.42
C GLU A 119 -0.84 -4.81 10.91
N GLY A 120 0.37 -4.36 11.27
CA GLY A 120 0.85 -4.28 12.66
C GLY A 120 0.02 -3.37 13.55
N ASN A 121 -0.51 -2.29 13.01
CA ASN A 121 -1.34 -1.34 13.76
C ASN A 121 -2.65 -1.97 14.25
N LEU A 122 -3.12 -3.06 13.62
CA LEU A 122 -4.26 -3.82 14.14
C LEU A 122 -3.90 -4.67 15.37
N LEU A 123 -2.62 -4.98 15.55
CA LEU A 123 -2.11 -5.80 16.65
C LEU A 123 -1.69 -4.93 17.84
N ASN A 124 -0.99 -3.82 17.58
CA ASN A 124 -0.55 -2.88 18.61
C ASN A 124 -0.36 -1.46 18.04
N PRO A 125 -1.41 -0.60 18.10
CA PRO A 125 -1.32 0.76 17.59
C PRO A 125 -0.26 1.63 18.28
N GLU A 126 -0.03 1.42 19.58
CA GLU A 126 0.91 2.21 20.37
C GLU A 126 2.35 1.95 19.94
N ALA A 127 2.70 0.67 19.74
CA ALA A 127 4.02 0.29 19.23
C ALA A 127 4.29 0.96 17.88
N ILE A 128 3.36 0.83 16.92
CA ILE A 128 3.53 1.42 15.58
C ILE A 128 3.61 2.95 15.62
N ALA A 129 2.77 3.62 16.42
CA ALA A 129 2.78 5.07 16.56
C ALA A 129 4.07 5.63 17.19
N SER A 130 4.81 4.80 17.94
CA SER A 130 6.07 5.17 18.59
C SER A 130 7.33 4.98 17.73
N LEU A 131 7.21 4.31 16.57
CA LEU A 131 8.36 4.00 15.72
C LEU A 131 8.96 5.25 15.08
N ASP A 132 10.29 5.25 14.99
CA ASP A 132 11.00 6.15 14.09
C ASP A 132 10.94 5.59 12.66
N MET A 133 10.00 6.11 11.87
CA MET A 133 9.72 5.63 10.52
C MET A 133 10.86 5.94 9.54
N ASP A 134 11.60 7.03 9.74
CA ASP A 134 12.70 7.41 8.85
C ASP A 134 13.88 6.46 9.07
N LEU A 135 14.20 6.18 10.34
CA LEU A 135 15.21 5.18 10.69
C LEU A 135 14.80 3.79 10.20
N LEU A 136 13.54 3.39 10.41
CA LEU A 136 13.05 2.09 9.97
C LEU A 136 13.10 1.95 8.45
N SER A 137 12.61 2.93 7.69
CA SER A 137 12.69 2.93 6.22
C SER A 137 14.14 2.90 5.74
N ALA A 138 15.06 3.61 6.41
CA ALA A 138 16.47 3.58 6.07
C ALA A 138 17.13 2.21 6.34
N LEU A 139 16.80 1.56 7.46
CA LEU A 139 17.32 0.23 7.82
C LEU A 139 16.78 -0.87 6.91
N VAL A 140 15.49 -0.81 6.58
CA VAL A 140 14.80 -1.79 5.75
C VAL A 140 15.19 -1.62 4.27
N GLY A 141 15.23 -0.39 3.77
CA GLY A 141 15.35 -0.09 2.35
C GLY A 141 14.11 -0.58 1.60
N GLU A 142 14.29 -1.37 0.53
CA GLU A 142 13.18 -2.05 -0.13
C GLU A 142 12.79 -3.31 0.64
N ALA A 143 11.53 -3.38 1.11
CA ALA A 143 11.02 -4.50 1.89
C ALA A 143 10.67 -5.75 1.06
N VAL A 144 11.12 -5.83 -0.18
CA VAL A 144 10.90 -6.98 -1.07
C VAL A 144 11.63 -8.21 -0.52
N ASN A 145 10.93 -9.35 -0.47
CA ASN A 145 11.42 -10.63 0.06
C ASN A 145 11.88 -10.60 1.52
N LEU A 146 11.45 -9.63 2.32
CA LEU A 146 11.67 -9.74 3.77
C LEU A 146 10.70 -10.74 4.38
N ASP A 147 11.15 -11.46 5.40
CA ASP A 147 10.25 -12.18 6.29
C ASP A 147 9.44 -11.16 7.09
N SER A 148 8.30 -10.79 6.52
CA SER A 148 7.41 -9.76 7.06
C SER A 148 6.88 -10.16 8.44
N SER A 149 6.66 -11.46 8.67
CA SER A 149 6.20 -11.96 9.96
C SER A 149 7.27 -11.80 11.03
N ALA A 150 8.51 -12.20 10.74
CA ALA A 150 9.64 -12.03 11.66
C ALA A 150 9.91 -10.54 11.95
N LEU A 151 9.89 -9.69 10.92
CA LEU A 151 10.08 -8.25 11.09
C LEU A 151 8.97 -7.63 11.95
N LEU A 152 7.71 -8.02 11.72
CA LEU A 152 6.60 -7.53 12.53
C LEU A 152 6.75 -7.91 14.00
N VAL A 153 7.15 -9.15 14.29
CA VAL A 153 7.37 -9.63 15.66
C VAL A 153 8.48 -8.81 16.34
N ASP A 154 9.60 -8.58 15.67
CA ASP A 154 10.70 -7.78 16.21
C ASP A 154 10.25 -6.33 16.52
N LEU A 155 9.53 -5.70 15.58
CA LEU A 155 9.01 -4.34 15.76
C LEU A 155 8.01 -4.24 16.91
N LEU A 156 7.10 -5.20 17.03
CA LEU A 156 6.10 -5.24 18.09
C LEU A 156 6.71 -5.56 19.47
N ALA A 157 7.81 -6.31 19.50
CA ALA A 157 8.57 -6.60 20.71
C ALA A 157 9.51 -5.45 21.13
N GLY A 158 9.68 -4.43 20.27
CA GLY A 158 10.63 -3.34 20.51
C GLY A 158 12.10 -3.77 20.41
N VAL A 159 12.38 -4.84 19.67
CA VAL A 159 13.73 -5.38 19.46
C VAL A 159 14.29 -4.85 18.14
N THR A 160 15.57 -4.51 18.11
CA THR A 160 16.24 -4.08 16.87
C THR A 160 16.25 -5.22 15.84
N PRO A 161 15.59 -5.04 14.68
CA PRO A 161 15.46 -6.10 13.69
C PRO A 161 16.83 -6.35 13.03
N THR A 162 17.44 -7.49 13.34
CA THR A 162 18.76 -7.85 12.81
C THR A 162 18.67 -9.07 11.89
N GLN A 163 18.05 -10.16 12.39
CA GLN A 163 17.83 -11.37 11.61
C GLN A 163 16.62 -11.24 10.68
N SER A 164 15.58 -10.54 11.10
CA SER A 164 14.36 -10.30 10.32
C SER A 164 14.58 -9.40 9.09
N LEU A 165 15.71 -8.68 9.00
CA LEU A 165 16.11 -7.91 7.82
C LEU A 165 16.78 -8.78 6.74
N GLN A 166 16.98 -10.08 7.00
CA GLN A 166 17.48 -11.00 5.98
C GLN A 166 16.43 -11.19 4.88
N ARG A 167 16.87 -11.06 3.63
CA ARG A 167 16.02 -11.26 2.46
C ARG A 167 15.98 -12.73 2.09
N LEU A 168 14.76 -13.22 1.90
CA LEU A 168 14.47 -14.52 1.36
C LEU A 168 14.93 -14.60 -0.10
N GLU A 169 15.38 -15.79 -0.49
CA GLU A 169 15.84 -16.06 -1.84
C GLU A 169 14.66 -16.17 -2.81
N ARG A 170 14.76 -15.49 -3.95
CA ARG A 170 13.76 -15.58 -5.02
C ARG A 170 13.60 -17.00 -5.55
N VAL A 171 12.40 -17.33 -5.97
CA VAL A 171 12.04 -18.65 -6.51
C VAL A 171 12.07 -18.62 -8.04
N ARG A 172 12.83 -19.54 -8.64
CA ARG A 172 12.79 -19.77 -10.10
C ARG A 172 11.55 -20.57 -10.43
N TYR A 173 10.78 -20.09 -11.40
CA TYR A 173 9.54 -20.72 -11.83
C TYR A 173 9.44 -20.69 -13.36
N LEU A 174 9.01 -21.80 -13.95
CA LEU A 174 8.79 -21.89 -15.39
C LEU A 174 7.28 -21.82 -15.63
N LEU A 175 6.82 -20.70 -16.18
CA LEU A 175 5.42 -20.46 -16.45
C LEU A 175 5.04 -21.04 -17.82
N GLY A 176 4.10 -21.99 -17.83
CA GLY A 176 3.51 -22.54 -19.04
C GLY A 176 1.98 -22.58 -18.97
N GLY A 177 1.33 -22.89 -20.09
CA GLY A 177 -0.12 -23.13 -20.14
C GLY A 177 -1.01 -21.89 -20.00
N VAL A 178 -0.45 -20.69 -20.13
CA VAL A 178 -1.20 -19.41 -20.13
C VAL A 178 -1.48 -18.93 -21.56
N PRO A 179 -2.60 -18.21 -21.79
CA PRO A 179 -2.93 -17.70 -23.13
C PRO A 179 -1.84 -16.81 -23.73
N PRO A 180 -1.63 -16.89 -25.06
CA PRO A 180 -0.65 -16.04 -25.73
C PRO A 180 -1.12 -14.58 -25.75
N GLY A 181 -0.14 -13.68 -25.71
CA GLY A 181 -0.34 -12.24 -25.67
C GLY A 181 0.70 -11.53 -24.79
N HIS A 182 0.51 -10.23 -24.60
CA HIS A 182 1.32 -9.40 -23.71
C HIS A 182 0.78 -9.45 -22.28
N TRP A 183 1.69 -9.61 -21.31
CA TRP A 183 1.41 -9.68 -19.89
C TRP A 183 2.21 -8.62 -19.13
N VAL A 184 1.50 -7.62 -18.60
CA VAL A 184 2.10 -6.46 -17.93
C VAL A 184 2.10 -6.67 -16.42
N CYS A 185 3.27 -6.67 -15.79
CA CYS A 185 3.39 -6.84 -14.34
C CYS A 185 2.82 -5.64 -13.58
N GLU A 186 2.19 -5.87 -12.43
CA GLU A 186 1.77 -4.78 -11.53
C GLU A 186 2.95 -3.99 -10.94
N HIS A 187 4.15 -4.60 -10.92
CA HIS A 187 5.36 -3.99 -10.39
C HIS A 187 6.38 -3.73 -11.51
N PRO A 188 6.82 -2.49 -11.77
CA PRO A 188 7.65 -2.17 -12.93
C PRO A 188 9.12 -2.59 -12.80
N SER A 189 9.61 -2.85 -11.59
CA SER A 189 10.93 -3.48 -11.43
C SER A 189 10.94 -4.96 -11.86
N ARG A 190 9.77 -5.52 -12.19
CA ARG A 190 9.62 -6.89 -12.66
C ARG A 190 9.30 -6.91 -14.15
N SER A 191 9.77 -7.95 -14.79
CA SER A 191 9.61 -8.13 -16.22
C SER A 191 8.13 -8.35 -16.57
N SER A 192 7.61 -7.46 -17.41
CA SER A 192 6.49 -7.78 -18.28
C SER A 192 7.00 -8.66 -19.42
N PHE A 193 6.15 -9.50 -19.99
CA PHE A 193 6.59 -10.49 -20.98
C PHE A 193 5.53 -10.73 -22.07
N TRP A 194 5.99 -11.26 -23.19
CA TRP A 194 5.14 -11.79 -24.25
C TRP A 194 5.16 -13.30 -24.19
N ILE A 195 4.02 -13.93 -24.41
CA ILE A 195 3.92 -15.39 -24.59
C ILE A 195 3.45 -15.68 -25.99
N HIS A 196 4.23 -16.45 -26.71
CA HIS A 196 3.83 -17.07 -27.96
C HIS A 196 3.29 -18.48 -27.71
N PHE A 197 2.52 -19.01 -28.67
CA PHE A 197 1.76 -20.25 -28.49
C PHE A 197 2.65 -21.43 -28.06
N GLY A 198 2.38 -22.00 -26.88
CA GLY A 198 3.10 -23.15 -26.34
C GLY A 198 4.48 -22.83 -25.74
N GLU A 199 4.83 -21.55 -25.62
CA GLU A 199 6.08 -21.11 -25.00
C GLU A 199 6.02 -21.21 -23.47
N GLU A 200 7.17 -21.52 -22.87
CA GLU A 200 7.36 -21.48 -21.43
C GLU A 200 8.28 -20.30 -21.07
N ILE A 201 7.85 -19.48 -20.11
CA ILE A 201 8.58 -18.27 -19.70
C ILE A 201 9.29 -18.51 -18.38
N PRO A 202 10.64 -18.41 -18.32
CA PRO A 202 11.36 -18.45 -17.06
C PRO A 202 11.15 -17.15 -16.29
N LEU A 203 10.65 -17.28 -15.06
CA LEU A 203 10.40 -16.18 -14.14
C LEU A 203 11.24 -16.35 -12.87
N LEU A 204 11.66 -15.22 -12.32
CA LEU A 204 12.27 -15.14 -11.00
C LEU A 204 11.31 -14.38 -10.08
N LEU A 205 10.66 -15.13 -9.19
CA LEU A 205 9.56 -14.63 -8.38
C LEU A 205 10.01 -14.26 -6.97
N ASP A 206 9.49 -13.14 -6.50
CA ASP A 206 9.54 -12.75 -5.09
C ASP A 206 8.46 -13.51 -4.29
N HIS A 207 8.64 -13.57 -2.98
CA HIS A 207 7.67 -14.09 -2.05
C HIS A 207 6.39 -13.26 -2.01
N GLY A 208 5.25 -13.94 -1.81
CA GLY A 208 3.93 -13.32 -1.82
C GLY A 208 3.27 -13.31 -3.20
N ALA A 209 2.25 -12.47 -3.36
CA ALA A 209 1.44 -12.40 -4.57
C ALA A 209 2.03 -11.40 -5.57
N THR A 210 2.02 -11.79 -6.85
CA THR A 210 2.41 -10.95 -7.97
C THR A 210 1.42 -11.13 -9.10
N ARG A 211 1.01 -10.04 -9.73
CA ARG A 211 -0.01 -10.06 -10.76
C ARG A 211 0.48 -9.51 -12.08
N TRP A 212 -0.02 -10.09 -13.17
CA TRP A 212 0.16 -9.62 -14.53
C TRP A 212 -1.18 -9.46 -15.21
N LEU A 213 -1.33 -8.37 -15.96
CA LEU A 213 -2.51 -8.05 -16.75
C LEU A 213 -2.27 -8.41 -18.21
N SER A 214 -3.17 -9.18 -18.80
CA SER A 214 -3.31 -9.27 -20.26
C SER A 214 -4.55 -8.48 -20.69
N ARG A 215 -4.33 -7.28 -21.23
CA ARG A 215 -5.44 -6.40 -21.64
C ARG A 215 -6.21 -6.95 -22.83
N GLU A 216 -5.51 -7.48 -23.82
CA GLU A 216 -6.10 -8.05 -25.04
C GLU A 216 -7.07 -9.18 -24.72
N ARG A 217 -6.77 -9.96 -23.68
CA ARG A 217 -7.60 -11.08 -23.22
C ARG A 217 -8.57 -10.70 -22.11
N SER A 218 -8.45 -9.50 -21.53
CA SER A 218 -9.14 -9.11 -20.30
C SER A 218 -8.92 -10.12 -19.17
N LEU A 219 -7.66 -10.53 -18.93
CA LEU A 219 -7.28 -11.51 -17.90
C LEU A 219 -6.22 -10.96 -16.94
N ILE A 220 -6.24 -11.48 -15.71
CA ILE A 220 -5.16 -11.34 -14.73
C ILE A 220 -4.59 -12.72 -14.39
N LEU A 221 -3.28 -12.83 -14.52
CA LEU A 221 -2.50 -13.92 -13.95
C LEU A 221 -2.01 -13.51 -12.57
N THR A 222 -2.30 -14.31 -11.55
CA THR A 222 -1.74 -14.15 -10.20
C THR A 222 -0.82 -15.33 -9.92
N LEU A 223 0.42 -15.06 -9.55
CA LEU A 223 1.35 -16.04 -9.02
C LEU A 223 1.60 -15.72 -7.55
N VAL A 224 1.44 -16.72 -6.68
CA VAL A 224 1.70 -16.62 -5.24
C VAL A 224 2.83 -17.57 -4.89
N VAL A 225 3.91 -17.03 -4.34
CA VAL A 225 5.02 -17.82 -3.81
C VAL A 225 4.87 -17.91 -2.31
N ASP A 226 4.75 -19.13 -1.80
CA ASP A 226 4.72 -19.40 -0.37
C ASP A 226 6.12 -19.29 0.25
N SER A 227 6.25 -18.50 1.33
CA SER A 227 7.54 -18.24 1.96
C SER A 227 8.17 -19.43 2.67
N ALA A 228 7.36 -20.37 3.16
CA ALA A 228 7.86 -21.51 3.92
C ALA A 228 8.24 -22.69 3.01
N THR A 229 7.41 -22.99 2.02
CA THR A 229 7.53 -24.18 1.17
C THR A 229 8.19 -23.89 -0.18
N LYS A 230 8.32 -22.60 -0.54
CA LYS A 230 8.75 -22.14 -1.87
C LYS A 230 7.87 -22.66 -3.02
N MET A 231 6.66 -23.18 -2.72
CA MET A 231 5.70 -23.58 -3.73
C MET A 231 5.10 -22.35 -4.43
N VAL A 232 4.80 -22.52 -5.72
CA VAL A 232 4.17 -21.48 -6.54
C VAL A 232 2.75 -21.92 -6.89
N PHE A 233 1.79 -21.08 -6.53
CA PHE A 233 0.39 -21.24 -6.90
C PHE A 233 0.05 -20.25 -8.00
N SER A 234 -0.63 -20.72 -9.04
CA SER A 234 -1.09 -19.87 -10.15
C SER A 234 -2.61 -19.81 -10.17
N ALA A 235 -3.14 -18.63 -10.49
CA ALA A 235 -4.55 -18.41 -10.71
C ALA A 235 -4.75 -17.47 -11.90
N LEU A 236 -5.76 -17.76 -12.72
CA LEU A 236 -6.17 -16.95 -13.84
C LEU A 236 -7.60 -16.47 -13.60
N ALA A 237 -7.84 -15.17 -13.71
CA ALA A 237 -9.14 -14.57 -13.47
C ALA A 237 -9.44 -13.48 -14.52
N ASP A 238 -10.70 -13.07 -14.61
CA ASP A 238 -11.09 -11.92 -15.43
C ASP A 238 -10.42 -10.64 -14.90
N ALA A 239 -10.01 -9.79 -15.82
CA ALA A 239 -9.53 -8.46 -15.48
C ALA A 239 -10.67 -7.60 -14.89
N PRO A 240 -10.35 -6.71 -13.95
CA PRO A 240 -11.31 -5.81 -13.35
C PRO A 240 -11.95 -4.93 -14.42
N ARG A 241 -13.25 -4.74 -14.28
CA ARG A 241 -14.00 -3.75 -15.06
C ARG A 241 -13.69 -2.39 -14.43
N TRP A 242 -12.91 -1.59 -15.16
CA TRP A 242 -12.44 -0.25 -14.82
C TRP A 242 -13.60 0.70 -14.50
#